data_AF-A0A2P8NBT3-F1
#
_entry.id   AF-A0A2P8NBT3-F1
#
_cell.length_a   1.000
_cell.length_b   1.000
_cell.length_c   1.000
_cell.angle_alpha   90.00
_cell.angle_beta   90.00
_cell.angle_gamma   90.00
#
_symmetry.space_group_name_H-M   'P 1'
#
loop_
_entity.id
_entity.type
_entity.pdbx_description
1 polymer ?
#
loop_
_entity_poly.entity_id
_entity_poly.type
_entity_poly.pdbx_seq_one_letter_code
_entity_poly.pdbx_strand_id
1 'polypeptide(L)' 'MNSNTTTLGAPVSTRSRAMPLAMAALLGLFVVAVSGFAPMEAVHNAAHDYRHSMAFPCH' A
#
# COMPACT_ATOMS: atom_id res chain seq x y z
N MET A 1 8.21 -29.09 34.38
CA MET A 1 7.44 -27.83 34.24
C MET A 1 7.05 -27.67 32.78
N ASN A 2 5.75 -27.64 32.49
CA ASN A 2 5.22 -27.59 31.13
C ASN A 2 4.68 -26.17 30.93
N SER A 3 5.40 -25.35 30.17
CA SER A 3 5.01 -23.96 29.93
C SER A 3 3.91 -23.93 28.87
N ASN A 4 2.67 -23.65 29.29
CA ASN A 4 1.58 -23.37 28.36
C ASN A 4 1.74 -21.93 27.86
N THR A 5 2.23 -21.78 26.64
CA THR A 5 2.28 -20.50 25.92
C THR A 5 0.88 -20.11 25.45
N THR A 6 0.19 -19.30 26.25
CA THR A 6 -1.04 -18.64 25.83
C THR A 6 -0.70 -17.57 24.80
N THR A 7 -0.99 -17.81 23.52
CA THR A 7 -0.86 -16.80 22.49
C THR A 7 -1.93 -15.72 22.72
N LEU A 8 -1.53 -14.52 23.14
CA LEU A 8 -2.41 -13.34 23.21
C LEU A 8 -2.68 -12.80 21.79
N GLY A 9 -3.33 -13.60 20.94
CA GLY A 9 -3.89 -13.15 19.69
C GLY A 9 -5.33 -12.73 19.92
N ALA A 10 -5.64 -11.43 19.81
CA ALA A 10 -7.04 -11.01 19.75
C ALA A 10 -7.70 -11.63 18.51
N PRO A 11 -8.91 -12.22 18.62
CA PRO A 11 -9.59 -12.78 17.46
C PRO A 11 -9.94 -11.66 16.47
N VAL A 12 -9.19 -11.56 15.37
CA VAL A 12 -9.50 -10.66 14.27
C VAL A 12 -10.68 -11.26 13.49
N SER A 13 -11.89 -10.81 13.83
CA SER A 13 -13.11 -11.17 13.10
C SER A 13 -13.04 -10.71 11.63
N THR A 14 -13.67 -11.43 10.72
CA THR A 14 -13.85 -10.99 9.32
C THR A 14 -14.45 -9.58 9.25
N ARG A 15 -15.32 -9.21 10.20
CA ARG A 15 -15.89 -7.86 10.30
C ARG A 15 -14.84 -6.78 10.59
N SER A 16 -13.80 -7.07 11.39
CA SER A 16 -12.74 -6.09 11.68
C SER A 16 -11.78 -5.86 10.50
N ARG A 17 -11.81 -6.73 9.48
CA ARG A 17 -11.03 -6.56 8.25
C ARG A 17 -11.73 -5.73 7.18
N ALA A 18 -13.05 -5.56 7.27
CA ALA A 18 -13.83 -4.88 6.24
C ALA A 18 -13.36 -3.43 6.00
N MET A 19 -13.10 -2.68 7.08
CA MET A 19 -12.62 -1.29 6.99
C MET A 19 -11.22 -1.18 6.33
N PRO A 20 -10.17 -1.90 6.78
CA PRO A 20 -8.87 -1.82 6.11
C PRO A 20 -8.90 -2.33 4.66
N LEU A 21 -9.71 -3.35 4.34
CA LEU A 21 -9.93 -3.79 2.96
C LEU A 21 -10.58 -2.70 2.09
N ALA A 22 -11.60 -2.03 2.61
CA ALA A 22 -12.24 -0.91 1.91
C ALA A 22 -11.26 0.23 1.68
N MET A 23 -10.44 0.59 2.69
CA MET A 23 -9.44 1.64 2.55
C MET A 23 -8.36 1.28 1.53
N ALA A 24 -7.88 0.03 1.53
CA ALA A 24 -6.92 -0.44 0.54
C ALA A 24 -7.51 -0.42 -0.88
N ALA A 25 -8.77 -0.83 -1.04
CA ALA A 25 -9.47 -0.77 -2.32
C ALA A 25 -9.66 0.68 -2.81
N LEU A 26 -10.06 1.59 -1.92
CA LEU A 26 -10.19 3.01 -2.24
C LEU A 26 -8.85 3.64 -2.61
N LEU A 27 -7.78 3.31 -1.90
CA LEU A 27 -6.43 3.77 -2.23
C LEU A 27 -6.00 3.26 -3.61
N GLY A 28 -6.23 1.98 -3.89
CA GLY A 28 -5.92 1.39 -5.20
C GLY A 28 -6.69 2.07 -6.33
N LEU A 29 -8.00 2.27 -6.14
CA LEU A 29 -8.84 2.98 -7.12
C LEU A 29 -8.38 4.42 -7.32
N PHE A 30 -8.02 5.11 -6.24
CA PHE A 30 -7.49 6.47 -6.30
C PHE A 30 -6.20 6.53 -7.13
N VAL A 31 -5.24 5.62 -6.90
CA VAL A 31 -3.99 5.57 -7.67
C VAL A 31 -4.26 5.33 -9.16
N VAL A 32 -5.13 4.38 -9.50
CA VAL A 32 -5.48 4.06 -10.90
C VAL A 32 -6.20 5.24 -11.55
N ALA A 33 -7.15 5.87 -10.86
CA ALA A 33 -7.90 7.01 -11.41
C ALA A 33 -6.97 8.21 -11.62
N VAL A 34 -6.17 8.59 -10.62
CA VAL A 34 -5.27 9.74 -10.73
C VAL A 34 -4.24 9.52 -11.82
N SER A 35 -3.59 8.36 -11.88
CA SER A 35 -2.59 8.07 -12.92
C SER A 35 -3.20 7.94 -14.32
N GLY A 36 -4.40 7.36 -14.44
CA GLY A 36 -5.06 7.13 -15.73
C GLY A 36 -5.69 8.38 -16.36
N PHE A 37 -6.09 9.35 -15.54
CA PHE A 37 -6.70 10.60 -16.02
C PHE A 37 -5.77 11.83 -15.92
N ALA A 38 -4.59 11.69 -15.32
CA ALA A 38 -3.60 12.77 -15.30
C ALA A 38 -3.01 13.01 -16.70
N PRO A 39 -2.62 14.27 -17.01
CA PRO A 39 -1.85 14.57 -18.21
C PRO A 39 -0.54 13.76 -18.29
N MET A 40 -0.15 13.36 -19.50
CA MET A 40 0.99 12.46 -19.70
C MET A 40 2.30 13.01 -19.14
N GLU A 41 2.49 14.33 -19.21
CA GLU A 41 3.66 15.04 -18.70
C GLU A 41 3.74 14.97 -17.17
N ALA A 42 2.61 15.03 -16.48
CA ALA A 42 2.57 14.94 -15.02
C ALA A 42 2.97 13.54 -14.56
N VAL A 43 2.42 12.50 -15.19
CA VAL A 43 2.76 11.10 -14.87
C VAL A 43 4.20 10.78 -15.26
N HIS A 44 4.66 11.27 -16.42
CA HIS A 44 6.04 11.09 -16.87
C HIS A 44 7.04 11.72 -15.89
N ASN A 45 6.80 12.97 -15.48
CA ASN A 45 7.68 13.68 -14.55
C ASN A 45 7.67 13.03 -13.17
N ALA A 46 6.51 12.61 -12.66
CA ALA A 46 6.45 11.86 -11.40
C ALA A 46 7.25 10.55 -11.44
N ALA A 47 7.16 9.79 -12.54
CA ALA A 47 7.96 8.58 -12.74
C ALA A 47 9.46 8.89 -12.86
N HIS A 48 9.80 9.99 -13.52
CA HIS A 48 11.16 10.51 -13.65
C HIS A 48 11.75 10.88 -12.27
N ASP A 49 10.99 11.57 -11.43
CA ASP A 49 11.42 12.00 -10.10
C ASP A 49 11.51 10.82 -9.12
N TYR A 50 10.62 9.84 -9.24
CA TYR A 50 10.69 8.61 -8.45
C TYR A 50 12.00 7.87 -8.68
N ARG A 51 12.42 7.67 -9.95
CA ARG A 51 13.68 6.95 -10.23
C ARG A 51 14.91 7.69 -9.71
N HIS A 52 14.87 9.03 -9.63
CA HIS A 52 15.93 9.84 -9.05
C HIS A 52 15.93 9.74 -7.51
N SER A 53 14.74 9.64 -6.90
CA SER A 53 14.57 9.50 -5.45
C SER A 53 14.92 8.11 -4.94
N MET A 54 14.77 7.09 -5.78
CA MET A 54 15.07 5.69 -5.42
C MET A 54 16.56 5.38 -5.30
N ALA A 55 17.44 6.36 -5.54
CA ALA A 55 18.89 6.27 -5.39
C ALA A 55 19.44 4.93 -5.92
N PHE A 56 18.95 4.47 -7.08
CA PHE A 56 19.45 3.24 -7.68
C PHE A 56 20.94 3.44 -7.96
N PRO A 57 21.83 2.65 -7.31
CA PRO A 57 23.25 2.79 -7.54
C PRO A 57 23.55 2.38 -8.98
N CYS A 58 24.29 3.24 -9.68
CA CYS A 58 24.66 3.01 -11.08
C CYS A 58 25.74 1.91 -11.24
N HIS A 59 26.25 1.37 -10.12
CA HIS A 59 27.16 0.23 -10.03
C HIS A 59 27.07 -0.40 -8.63
#